data_AF-A0A5C6FKF9-F1
#
_entry.id   AF-A0A5C6FKF9-F1
#
_cell.length_a   1.000
_cell.length_b   1.000
_cell.length_c   1.000
_cell.angle_alpha   90.00
_cell.angle_beta   90.00
_cell.angle_gamma   90.00
#
_symmetry.space_group_name_H-M   'P 1'
#
loop_
_entity.id
_entity.type
_entity.pdbx_description
1 polymer ?
#
loop_
_entity_poly.entity_id
_entity_poly.type
_entity_poly.pdbx_seq_one_letter_code
_entity_poly.pdbx_strand_id
1 'polypeptide(L)'
;MSKPVRSRLFVASLSVVFFMGVYSQVSAQPPRIERISQARSEKSHTSPERYLAFQMFSGSSESPPGTTGESLHRIKSEPEMDAFFERLNAKIGHLGQPGSRLAVFIGPLTFDQSDNQLVEHIRSGFAMARKHKIAIGFHIDESKYWSSYKPFQNKPEILEWSDWEGTPSTGQHLNWGREFRLNPQLCLNHPLVKAESQRRARDVFAKTIAKGMKGLKQSNEAHLFAGIIIGWETALARDWETRQRTGYHALSNMGLSKKSSPEQVDKALAHLFEESLGIWASEFQNIGIPKEKLYSHIAFEAGVTAENFQQAKKVDDQTFSFFYGGGIPENAFVKWGRPGFSTYPDQECFRQIYTQLKEKKQIGWASSEGANVFLKMGGADKPTTTMESYLAYMFNHGATVVNVFGWDVGPQHNPFRQAAENPDAIVAYRKFLGGKTLAEEDLDKAYLSPAVLLRKKIPLMHKSIQAFAQRGGNMRKVQEKLSQFEPLLKQGKIDEAMKLVDEVLEITK
;
A
#
# COMPACT_ATOMS: atom_id res chain seq x y z
N MET A 1 49.59 -54.48 31.89
CA MET A 1 48.59 -54.73 30.83
C MET A 1 47.41 -53.79 31.03
N SER A 2 47.43 -52.66 30.34
CA SER A 2 46.45 -51.57 30.40
C SER A 2 45.52 -51.63 29.19
N LYS A 3 44.20 -51.68 29.41
CA LYS A 3 43.19 -51.58 28.34
C LYS A 3 42.96 -50.10 27.96
N PRO A 4 42.81 -49.76 26.67
CA PRO A 4 42.66 -48.38 26.24
C PRO A 4 41.19 -47.92 26.30
N VAL A 5 40.98 -46.70 26.78
CA VAL A 5 39.71 -45.96 26.70
C VAL A 5 39.61 -45.33 25.30
N ARG A 6 38.61 -45.72 24.51
CA ARG A 6 38.27 -45.06 23.23
C ARG A 6 37.30 -43.92 23.50
N SER A 7 37.77 -42.69 23.31
CA SER A 7 36.94 -41.48 23.22
C SER A 7 36.15 -41.48 21.90
N ARG A 8 34.82 -41.50 21.97
CA ARG A 8 33.94 -41.27 20.82
C ARG A 8 33.74 -39.76 20.67
N LEU A 9 34.32 -39.16 19.63
CA LEU A 9 33.92 -37.84 19.14
C LEU A 9 32.64 -38.01 18.30
N PHE A 10 31.56 -37.36 18.71
CA PHE A 10 30.33 -37.22 17.94
C PHE A 10 30.59 -36.25 16.78
N VAL A 11 30.63 -36.74 15.55
CA VAL A 11 30.49 -35.91 14.35
C VAL A 11 29.01 -35.87 14.02
N ALA A 12 28.35 -34.76 14.36
CA ALA A 12 27.01 -34.47 13.88
C ALA A 12 27.10 -34.19 12.36
N SER A 13 26.67 -35.15 11.56
CA SER A 13 26.46 -35.03 10.12
C SER A 13 25.32 -34.04 9.86
N LEU A 14 25.68 -32.83 9.44
CA LEU A 14 24.76 -31.85 8.88
C LEU A 14 24.43 -32.30 7.43
N SER A 15 23.39 -33.12 7.28
CA SER A 15 22.88 -33.52 5.97
C SER A 15 22.14 -32.36 5.31
N VAL A 16 22.89 -31.46 4.66
CA VAL A 16 22.34 -30.55 3.65
C VAL A 16 22.26 -31.33 2.35
N VAL A 17 21.05 -31.73 1.98
CA VAL A 17 20.78 -32.41 0.71
C VAL A 17 21.05 -31.42 -0.43
N PHE A 18 22.05 -31.76 -1.24
CA PHE A 18 22.39 -31.13 -2.51
C PHE A 18 21.34 -31.48 -3.57
N PHE A 19 20.93 -30.49 -4.36
CA PHE A 19 20.44 -30.70 -5.72
C PHE A 19 21.16 -29.73 -6.66
N MET A 20 22.07 -30.29 -7.47
CA MET A 20 22.58 -29.64 -8.66
C MET A 20 21.48 -29.64 -9.72
N GLY A 21 20.85 -28.49 -9.93
CA GLY A 21 20.04 -28.20 -11.12
C GLY A 21 20.87 -27.39 -12.11
N VAL A 22 20.95 -27.88 -13.34
CA VAL A 22 21.67 -27.30 -14.47
C VAL A 22 21.26 -25.83 -14.68
N TYR A 23 22.19 -24.91 -14.45
CA TYR A 23 22.04 -23.50 -14.82
C TYR A 23 22.32 -23.35 -16.32
N SER A 24 21.25 -23.20 -17.12
CA SER A 24 21.38 -22.56 -18.42
C SER A 24 21.61 -21.07 -18.20
N GLN A 25 22.72 -20.55 -18.72
CA GLN A 25 23.03 -19.13 -18.75
C GLN A 25 21.97 -18.39 -19.58
N VAL A 26 21.03 -17.73 -18.91
CA VAL A 26 20.27 -16.62 -19.51
C VAL A 26 20.86 -15.34 -18.96
N SER A 27 21.68 -14.69 -19.78
CA SER A 27 22.08 -13.30 -19.61
C SER A 27 20.84 -12.41 -19.76
N ALA A 28 20.09 -12.20 -18.68
CA ALA A 28 19.06 -11.18 -18.65
C ALA A 28 19.71 -9.84 -18.27
N GLN A 29 20.05 -9.02 -19.27
CA GLN A 29 20.09 -7.58 -19.02
C GLN A 29 18.69 -7.15 -18.56
N PRO A 30 18.55 -6.37 -17.48
CA PRO A 30 17.24 -5.83 -17.12
C PRO A 30 16.71 -5.03 -18.31
N PRO A 31 15.43 -5.17 -18.67
CA PRO A 31 14.86 -4.43 -19.79
C PRO A 31 15.03 -2.94 -19.50
N ARG A 32 15.70 -2.24 -20.41
CA ARG A 32 15.76 -0.78 -20.41
C ARG A 32 14.31 -0.30 -20.48
N ILE A 33 13.82 0.33 -19.41
CA ILE A 33 12.50 0.94 -19.38
C ILE A 33 12.54 2.09 -20.39
N GLU A 34 12.11 1.84 -21.61
CA GLU A 34 11.87 2.90 -22.58
C GLU A 34 10.82 3.83 -21.99
N ARG A 35 11.15 5.13 -21.91
CA ARG A 35 10.15 6.17 -21.68
C ARG A 35 9.03 5.89 -22.67
N ILE A 36 7.80 5.78 -22.17
CA ILE A 36 6.61 5.74 -23.01
C ILE A 36 6.57 7.09 -23.73
N SER A 37 7.24 7.18 -24.87
CA SER A 37 7.15 8.34 -25.75
C SER A 37 5.73 8.31 -26.28
N GLN A 38 4.88 9.15 -25.72
CA GLN A 38 3.59 9.44 -26.32
C GLN A 38 3.84 9.99 -27.72
N ALA A 39 3.69 9.12 -28.73
CA ALA A 39 3.58 9.54 -30.11
C ALA A 39 2.35 10.47 -30.19
N ARG A 40 2.62 11.77 -30.31
CA ARG A 40 1.61 12.82 -30.47
C ARG A 40 0.88 12.59 -31.79
N SER A 41 -0.27 11.95 -31.71
CA SER A 41 -1.35 12.11 -32.68
C SER A 41 -2.02 13.45 -32.38
N GLU A 42 -1.99 14.38 -33.34
CA GLU A 42 -2.60 15.71 -33.30
C GLU A 42 -4.14 15.64 -33.33
N LYS A 43 -4.75 14.95 -32.37
CA LYS A 43 -6.12 15.23 -31.97
C LYS A 43 -6.06 16.00 -30.66
N SER A 44 -6.70 17.16 -30.65
CA SER A 44 -6.97 18.01 -29.48
C SER A 44 -7.74 17.23 -28.40
N HIS A 45 -7.06 16.31 -27.72
CA HIS A 45 -7.46 15.81 -26.41
C HIS A 45 -6.69 16.65 -25.41
N THR A 46 -7.39 17.62 -24.82
CA THR A 46 -6.94 18.24 -23.58
C THR A 46 -6.58 17.10 -22.61
N SER A 47 -5.33 17.08 -22.15
CA SER A 47 -4.89 16.07 -21.19
C SER A 47 -5.83 16.07 -19.97
N PRO A 48 -6.16 14.90 -19.39
CA PRO A 48 -7.07 14.84 -18.26
C PRO A 48 -6.56 15.69 -17.11
N GLU A 49 -7.47 16.33 -16.37
CA GLU A 49 -7.11 17.13 -15.18
C GLU A 49 -6.37 16.23 -14.17
N ARG A 50 -5.24 16.74 -13.65
CA ARG A 50 -4.43 16.04 -12.65
C ARG A 50 -4.46 16.79 -11.32
N TYR A 51 -4.46 16.05 -10.22
CA TYR A 51 -4.60 16.61 -8.87
C TYR A 51 -3.42 16.22 -8.00
N LEU A 52 -2.72 17.23 -7.49
CA LEU A 52 -1.84 17.07 -6.35
C LEU A 52 -2.68 17.27 -5.09
N ALA A 53 -2.98 16.16 -4.43
CA ALA A 53 -3.83 16.10 -3.26
C ALA A 53 -3.01 15.98 -1.97
N PHE A 54 -3.58 16.45 -0.88
CA PHE A 54 -3.09 16.21 0.47
C PHE A 54 -4.17 15.53 1.30
N GLN A 55 -3.80 14.46 2.01
CA GLN A 55 -4.73 13.71 2.85
C GLN A 55 -5.02 14.51 4.12
N MET A 56 -6.26 14.94 4.29
CA MET A 56 -6.76 15.43 5.56
C MET A 56 -7.28 14.23 6.36
N PHE A 57 -6.44 13.73 7.27
CA PHE A 57 -6.77 12.56 8.09
C PHE A 57 -7.96 12.85 9.02
N SER A 58 -9.02 12.04 8.93
CA SER A 58 -10.27 12.22 9.70
C SER A 58 -10.09 11.94 11.20
N GLY A 59 -9.08 11.15 11.58
CA GLY A 59 -8.67 10.94 12.97
C GLY A 59 -8.09 12.19 13.64
N SER A 60 -7.72 12.07 14.93
CA SER A 60 -7.12 13.20 15.65
C SER A 60 -5.76 13.56 15.04
N SER A 61 -5.46 14.86 14.96
CA SER A 61 -4.18 15.36 14.46
C SER A 61 -3.02 15.07 15.40
N GLU A 62 -3.31 14.88 16.70
CA GLU A 62 -2.31 14.57 17.73
C GLU A 62 -1.90 13.10 17.72
N SER A 63 -2.74 12.25 17.14
CA SER A 63 -2.48 10.83 17.00
C SER A 63 -2.09 10.52 15.55
N PRO A 64 -0.80 10.42 15.17
CA PRO A 64 -0.43 9.84 13.89
C PRO A 64 -1.11 8.47 13.69
N PRO A 65 -1.34 8.01 12.44
CA PRO A 65 -1.91 6.70 12.18
C PRO A 65 -1.22 5.66 13.07
N GLY A 66 -2.03 5.01 13.90
CA GLY A 66 -1.49 4.14 14.92
C GLY A 66 -0.86 4.89 16.12
N THR A 67 -1.62 5.74 16.80
CA THR A 67 -1.25 6.14 18.18
C THR A 67 -2.22 5.64 19.23
N THR A 68 -3.42 5.25 18.82
CA THR A 68 -4.40 4.57 19.67
C THR A 68 -5.19 3.59 18.81
N GLY A 69 -5.50 2.40 19.34
CA GLY A 69 -6.46 1.46 18.73
C GLY A 69 -7.90 1.97 18.85
N GLU A 70 -8.07 3.28 18.73
CA GLU A 70 -9.32 3.98 18.96
C GLU A 70 -10.19 3.99 17.72
N SER A 71 -11.49 3.93 17.97
CA SER A 71 -12.53 4.18 16.98
C SER A 71 -12.30 5.48 16.23
N LEU A 72 -12.42 5.48 14.89
CA LEU A 72 -12.38 6.69 14.06
C LEU A 72 -13.71 7.46 14.01
N HIS A 73 -14.48 7.40 15.11
CA HIS A 73 -15.79 8.05 15.25
C HIS A 73 -15.75 9.57 15.19
N ARG A 74 -14.61 10.19 15.52
CA ARG A 74 -14.42 11.64 15.43
C ARG A 74 -14.19 12.05 13.99
N ILE A 75 -14.92 13.07 13.53
CA ILE A 75 -14.65 13.79 12.30
C ILE A 75 -14.17 15.21 12.62
N LYS A 76 -13.39 15.84 11.73
CA LYS A 76 -13.04 17.25 11.90
C LYS A 76 -14.28 18.12 11.76
N SER A 77 -14.41 19.11 12.64
CA SER A 77 -15.42 20.16 12.54
C SER A 77 -15.16 21.09 11.35
N GLU A 78 -16.17 21.86 10.94
CA GLU A 78 -16.03 22.82 9.84
C GLU A 78 -14.89 23.84 10.06
N PRO A 79 -14.73 24.45 11.27
CA PRO A 79 -13.59 25.34 11.52
C PRO A 79 -12.22 24.65 11.43
N GLU A 80 -12.11 23.39 11.84
CA GLU A 80 -10.87 22.62 11.71
C GLU A 80 -10.53 22.32 10.24
N MET A 81 -11.54 21.99 9.44
CA MET A 81 -11.40 21.83 7.99
C MET A 81 -10.99 23.14 7.34
N ASP A 82 -11.66 24.24 7.67
CA ASP A 82 -11.35 25.57 7.14
C ASP A 82 -9.90 25.96 7.43
N ALA A 83 -9.47 25.78 8.67
CA ALA A 83 -8.11 26.08 9.08
C ALA A 83 -7.07 25.19 8.38
N PHE A 84 -7.38 23.92 8.08
CA PHE A 84 -6.53 23.05 7.28
C PHE A 84 -6.33 23.59 5.87
N PHE A 85 -7.43 23.98 5.19
CA PHE A 85 -7.39 24.54 3.84
C PHE A 85 -6.61 25.87 3.80
N GLU A 86 -6.83 26.75 4.78
CA GLU A 86 -6.09 28.02 4.90
C GLU A 86 -4.59 27.79 5.09
N ARG A 87 -4.18 26.88 5.99
CA ARG A 87 -2.75 26.55 6.19
C ARG A 87 -2.11 25.96 4.94
N LEU A 88 -2.82 25.06 4.26
CA LEU A 88 -2.36 24.45 3.01
C LEU A 88 -2.15 25.52 1.93
N ASN A 89 -3.15 26.38 1.72
CA ASN A 89 -3.09 27.45 0.74
C ASN A 89 -2.01 28.48 1.08
N ALA A 90 -1.90 28.90 2.34
CA ALA A 90 -0.89 29.86 2.77
C ALA A 90 0.53 29.33 2.58
N LYS A 91 0.76 28.03 2.81
CA LYS A 91 2.10 27.43 2.69
C LYS A 91 2.48 27.17 1.23
N ILE A 92 1.57 26.59 0.43
CA ILE A 92 1.84 26.29 -0.99
C ILE A 92 1.72 27.55 -1.84
N GLY A 93 0.74 28.41 -1.61
CA GLY A 93 0.56 29.68 -2.32
C GLY A 93 0.25 29.55 -3.81
N HIS A 94 -0.21 28.38 -4.26
CA HIS A 94 -0.55 28.11 -5.65
C HIS A 94 -1.70 27.10 -5.73
N LEU A 95 -2.83 27.47 -6.33
CA LEU A 95 -4.01 26.60 -6.44
C LEU A 95 -3.97 25.67 -7.64
N GLY A 96 -3.13 26.00 -8.63
CA GLY A 96 -2.99 25.27 -9.87
C GLY A 96 -3.50 26.05 -11.07
N GLN A 97 -3.49 25.41 -12.23
CA GLN A 97 -4.00 25.91 -13.51
C GLN A 97 -4.74 24.79 -14.24
N PRO A 98 -5.43 25.04 -15.37
CA PRO A 98 -6.05 23.97 -16.14
C PRO A 98 -5.06 22.85 -16.45
N GLY A 99 -5.43 21.61 -16.11
CA GLY A 99 -4.59 20.40 -16.24
C GLY A 99 -3.79 20.01 -14.99
N SER A 100 -3.64 20.89 -13.99
CA SER A 100 -2.90 20.63 -12.75
C SER A 100 -3.45 21.44 -11.57
N ARG A 101 -4.10 20.78 -10.60
CA ARG A 101 -4.81 21.43 -9.48
C ARG A 101 -4.34 20.96 -8.13
N LEU A 102 -4.41 21.86 -7.16
CA LEU A 102 -4.32 21.54 -5.75
C LEU A 102 -5.63 20.89 -5.30
N ALA A 103 -5.53 19.84 -4.49
CA ALA A 103 -6.66 19.13 -3.94
C ALA A 103 -6.45 18.76 -2.47
N VAL A 104 -7.54 18.44 -1.79
CA VAL A 104 -7.57 17.79 -0.49
C VAL A 104 -8.41 16.53 -0.62
N PHE A 105 -7.92 15.41 -0.09
CA PHE A 105 -8.74 14.21 0.11
C PHE A 105 -9.07 14.08 1.58
N ILE A 106 -10.36 13.97 1.89
CA ILE A 106 -10.85 13.80 3.25
C ILE A 106 -11.06 12.31 3.53
N GLY A 107 -10.46 11.80 4.60
CA GLY A 107 -10.66 10.42 5.03
C GLY A 107 -9.60 9.93 6.03
N PRO A 108 -9.66 8.67 6.47
CA PRO A 108 -10.63 7.66 6.03
C PRO A 108 -12.06 7.98 6.48
N LEU A 109 -13.02 7.76 5.58
CA LEU A 109 -14.45 7.80 5.91
C LEU A 109 -14.94 6.36 6.14
N THR A 110 -15.38 6.04 7.35
CA THR A 110 -15.39 4.64 7.84
C THR A 110 -16.76 4.20 8.39
N PHE A 111 -16.86 2.93 8.79
CA PHE A 111 -18.02 2.41 9.52
C PHE A 111 -18.15 2.97 10.95
N ASP A 112 -17.05 3.45 11.54
CA ASP A 112 -17.09 4.06 12.87
C ASP A 112 -17.86 5.38 12.95
N GLN A 113 -18.07 6.02 11.79
CA GLN A 113 -18.79 7.28 11.68
C GLN A 113 -20.27 7.01 11.38
N SER A 114 -21.16 7.74 12.03
CA SER A 114 -22.59 7.68 11.73
C SER A 114 -22.89 8.22 10.33
N ASP A 115 -24.01 7.81 9.75
CA ASP A 115 -24.44 8.27 8.44
C ASP A 115 -24.58 9.80 8.39
N ASN A 116 -25.09 10.44 9.46
CA ASN A 116 -25.21 11.89 9.53
C ASN A 116 -23.84 12.59 9.56
N GLN A 117 -22.89 12.08 10.36
CA GLN A 117 -21.53 12.61 10.39
C GLN A 117 -20.89 12.53 9.00
N LEU A 118 -21.02 11.40 8.31
CA LEU A 118 -20.51 11.22 6.95
C LEU A 118 -21.14 12.23 5.96
N VAL A 119 -22.46 12.39 6.01
CA VAL A 119 -23.18 13.35 5.15
C VAL A 119 -22.73 14.78 5.41
N GLU A 120 -22.63 15.19 6.67
CA GLU A 120 -22.18 16.53 7.06
C GLU A 120 -20.74 16.76 6.60
N HIS A 121 -19.84 15.82 6.84
CA HIS A 121 -18.43 15.95 6.49
C HIS A 121 -18.22 16.05 4.97
N ILE A 122 -18.97 15.28 4.17
CA ILE A 122 -18.95 15.39 2.70
C ILE A 122 -19.47 16.76 2.26
N ARG A 123 -20.56 17.26 2.85
CA ARG A 123 -21.12 18.59 2.54
C ARG A 123 -20.13 19.71 2.87
N SER A 124 -19.52 19.67 4.04
CA SER A 124 -18.49 20.61 4.45
C SER A 124 -17.28 20.54 3.51
N GLY A 125 -16.88 19.35 3.05
CA GLY A 125 -15.82 19.20 2.04
C GLY A 125 -16.12 19.96 0.74
N PHE A 126 -17.33 19.83 0.18
CA PHE A 126 -17.75 20.61 -1.00
C PHE A 126 -17.89 22.11 -0.71
N ALA A 127 -18.24 22.50 0.51
CA ALA A 127 -18.28 23.91 0.91
C ALA A 127 -16.86 24.50 0.96
N MET A 128 -15.91 23.81 1.59
CA MET A 128 -14.50 24.20 1.64
C MET A 128 -13.89 24.29 0.25
N ALA A 129 -14.19 23.33 -0.63
CA ALA A 129 -13.72 23.34 -2.01
C ALA A 129 -14.09 24.65 -2.73
N ARG A 130 -15.36 25.07 -2.62
CA ARG A 130 -15.87 26.29 -3.23
C ARG A 130 -15.34 27.56 -2.57
N LYS A 131 -15.21 27.55 -1.23
CA LYS A 131 -14.68 28.69 -0.45
C LYS A 131 -13.23 28.96 -0.81
N HIS A 132 -12.40 27.93 -0.83
CA HIS A 132 -10.95 28.03 -1.00
C HIS A 132 -10.46 27.85 -2.43
N LYS A 133 -11.35 27.47 -3.36
CA LYS A 133 -11.00 27.12 -4.75
C LYS A 133 -9.95 26.01 -4.85
N ILE A 134 -9.98 25.09 -3.90
CA ILE A 134 -9.14 23.88 -3.84
C ILE A 134 -10.03 22.68 -4.16
N ALA A 135 -9.57 21.75 -5.00
CA ALA A 135 -10.38 20.60 -5.34
C ALA A 135 -10.56 19.65 -4.14
N ILE A 136 -11.66 18.92 -4.11
CA ILE A 136 -12.01 17.99 -3.04
C ILE A 136 -12.17 16.57 -3.56
N GLY A 137 -11.62 15.63 -2.82
CA GLY A 137 -11.90 14.20 -2.95
C GLY A 137 -12.21 13.56 -1.61
N PHE A 138 -12.66 12.31 -1.65
CA PHE A 138 -13.03 11.54 -0.47
C PHE A 138 -12.32 10.19 -0.49
N HIS A 139 -11.78 9.77 0.65
CA HIS A 139 -11.07 8.51 0.80
C HIS A 139 -11.86 7.64 1.78
N ILE A 140 -12.40 6.54 1.26
CA ILE A 140 -13.36 5.68 1.97
C ILE A 140 -12.63 4.43 2.45
N ASP A 141 -12.79 4.14 3.74
CA ASP A 141 -12.48 2.84 4.30
C ASP A 141 -13.70 1.92 4.18
N GLU A 142 -13.50 0.81 3.50
CA GLU A 142 -14.51 -0.18 3.17
C GLU A 142 -14.71 -1.23 4.25
N SER A 143 -13.76 -1.43 5.18
CA SER A 143 -13.84 -2.56 6.12
C SER A 143 -12.95 -2.50 7.38
N LYS A 144 -11.98 -1.59 7.47
CA LYS A 144 -10.93 -1.63 8.50
C LYS A 144 -11.43 -1.13 9.87
N TYR A 145 -12.18 -0.03 9.88
CA TYR A 145 -12.65 0.66 11.08
C TYR A 145 -14.18 0.61 11.21
N TRP A 146 -14.66 -0.23 12.14
CA TRP A 146 -16.09 -0.50 12.33
C TRP A 146 -16.51 -0.73 13.79
N SER A 147 -15.62 -0.52 14.76
CA SER A 147 -15.83 -0.68 16.21
C SER A 147 -17.17 -0.15 16.76
N SER A 148 -17.63 1.00 16.29
CA SER A 148 -18.84 1.66 16.80
C SER A 148 -20.06 1.40 15.92
N TYR A 149 -19.93 0.59 14.86
CA TYR A 149 -21.00 0.36 13.91
C TYR A 149 -21.98 -0.71 14.40
N LYS A 150 -23.10 -0.26 14.99
CA LYS A 150 -24.12 -1.14 15.60
C LYS A 150 -24.52 -2.34 14.74
N PRO A 151 -24.73 -2.24 13.41
CA PRO A 151 -25.08 -3.41 12.60
C PRO A 151 -24.05 -4.55 12.63
N PHE A 152 -22.79 -4.28 12.98
CA PHE A 152 -21.70 -5.26 13.05
C PHE A 152 -21.34 -5.66 14.49
N GLN A 153 -21.81 -4.94 15.50
CA GLN A 153 -21.48 -5.21 16.89
C GLN A 153 -22.07 -6.55 17.38
N ASN A 154 -21.27 -7.29 18.15
CA ASN A 154 -21.64 -8.58 18.75
C ASN A 154 -22.06 -9.65 17.73
N LYS A 155 -21.45 -9.63 16.53
CA LYS A 155 -21.71 -10.58 15.45
C LYS A 155 -20.47 -11.37 15.07
N PRO A 156 -20.12 -12.46 15.78
CA PRO A 156 -18.99 -13.28 15.39
C PRO A 156 -19.17 -13.91 13.99
N GLU A 157 -20.40 -14.08 13.52
CA GLU A 157 -20.72 -14.68 12.23
C GLU A 157 -20.30 -13.83 11.03
N ILE A 158 -19.98 -12.53 11.19
CA ILE A 158 -19.52 -11.68 10.08
C ILE A 158 -18.01 -11.52 10.04
N LEU A 159 -17.29 -12.11 10.99
CA LEU A 159 -15.85 -11.96 11.11
C LEU A 159 -15.15 -12.92 10.16
N GLU A 160 -13.98 -12.51 9.69
CA GLU A 160 -13.07 -13.42 9.03
C GLU A 160 -12.59 -14.52 9.98
N TRP A 161 -12.19 -15.63 9.39
CA TRP A 161 -11.59 -16.75 10.10
C TRP A 161 -10.06 -16.74 9.96
N SER A 162 -9.39 -17.31 10.95
CA SER A 162 -7.93 -17.50 10.99
C SER A 162 -7.48 -18.90 10.53
N ASP A 163 -8.43 -19.80 10.26
CA ASP A 163 -8.19 -21.16 9.76
C ASP A 163 -9.41 -21.71 8.98
N TRP A 164 -9.27 -22.92 8.44
CA TRP A 164 -10.35 -23.61 7.70
C TRP A 164 -11.39 -24.27 8.61
N GLU A 165 -11.08 -24.41 9.90
CA GLU A 165 -11.92 -25.01 10.93
C GLU A 165 -12.99 -24.05 11.45
N GLY A 166 -12.91 -22.76 11.08
CA GLY A 166 -13.92 -21.76 11.37
C GLY A 166 -13.59 -20.89 12.58
N THR A 167 -12.34 -20.85 13.02
CA THR A 167 -11.92 -20.05 14.19
C THR A 167 -12.03 -18.56 13.87
N PRO A 168 -12.94 -17.80 14.52
CA PRO A 168 -13.10 -16.38 14.27
C PRO A 168 -11.82 -15.62 14.62
N SER A 169 -11.46 -14.63 13.80
CA SER A 169 -10.31 -13.78 14.06
C SER A 169 -10.48 -13.00 15.37
N THR A 170 -9.38 -12.88 16.10
CA THR A 170 -9.26 -12.19 17.39
C THR A 170 -8.94 -10.70 17.25
N GLY A 171 -8.56 -10.25 16.06
CA GLY A 171 -8.20 -8.87 15.77
C GLY A 171 -7.35 -8.77 14.51
N GLN A 172 -7.29 -7.59 13.89
CA GLN A 172 -6.34 -7.34 12.82
C GLN A 172 -5.02 -6.86 13.40
N HIS A 173 -3.93 -7.51 13.01
CA HIS A 173 -2.58 -7.05 13.26
C HIS A 173 -2.12 -6.08 12.17
N LEU A 174 -1.83 -4.84 12.58
CA LEU A 174 -1.16 -3.84 11.76
C LEU A 174 0.19 -3.47 12.34
N ASN A 175 1.13 -3.13 11.47
CA ASN A 175 2.41 -2.59 11.88
C ASN A 175 2.81 -1.40 11.01
N TRP A 176 2.70 -0.20 11.57
CA TRP A 176 3.12 1.06 10.94
C TRP A 176 4.32 1.67 11.68
N GLY A 177 5.31 0.82 11.99
CA GLY A 177 6.48 1.18 12.81
C GLY A 177 6.34 0.78 14.28
N ARG A 178 5.13 0.41 14.71
CA ARG A 178 4.82 -0.29 15.96
C ARG A 178 3.57 -1.16 15.74
N GLU A 179 3.34 -2.14 16.60
CA GLU A 179 2.21 -3.06 16.44
C GLU A 179 0.88 -2.49 16.95
N PHE A 180 -0.20 -2.80 16.25
CA PHE A 180 -1.57 -2.41 16.60
C PHE A 180 -2.54 -3.56 16.46
N ARG A 181 -3.48 -3.60 17.41
CA ARG A 181 -4.68 -4.41 17.32
C ARG A 181 -5.83 -3.52 16.89
N LEU A 182 -6.40 -3.78 15.71
CA LEU A 182 -7.74 -3.33 15.38
C LEU A 182 -8.77 -4.43 15.65
N ASN A 183 -10.05 -4.12 15.48
CA ASN A 183 -11.10 -5.13 15.50
C ASN A 183 -10.82 -6.23 14.47
N PRO A 184 -11.36 -7.45 14.70
CA PRO A 184 -11.29 -8.51 13.72
C PRO A 184 -11.74 -8.04 12.33
N GLN A 185 -11.14 -8.60 11.29
CA GLN A 185 -11.51 -8.23 9.92
C GLN A 185 -12.93 -8.72 9.62
N LEU A 186 -13.71 -7.92 8.90
CA LEU A 186 -15.00 -8.34 8.37
C LEU A 186 -14.80 -9.33 7.22
N CYS A 187 -15.61 -10.38 7.18
CA CYS A 187 -15.74 -11.26 6.03
C CYS A 187 -16.41 -10.49 4.89
N LEU A 188 -15.61 -10.05 3.91
CA LEU A 188 -16.03 -9.07 2.90
C LEU A 188 -17.20 -9.55 2.03
N ASN A 189 -17.35 -10.87 1.86
CA ASN A 189 -18.45 -11.45 1.10
C ASN A 189 -19.62 -11.96 1.97
N HIS A 190 -19.59 -11.75 3.29
CA HIS A 190 -20.72 -12.07 4.15
C HIS A 190 -21.96 -11.23 3.76
N PRO A 191 -23.16 -11.81 3.64
CA PRO A 191 -24.35 -11.09 3.14
C PRO A 191 -24.66 -9.77 3.87
N LEU A 192 -24.52 -9.75 5.20
CA LEU A 192 -24.73 -8.54 5.99
C LEU A 192 -23.68 -7.45 5.69
N VAL A 193 -22.41 -7.82 5.52
CA VAL A 193 -21.32 -6.87 5.22
C VAL A 193 -21.52 -6.27 3.83
N LYS A 194 -21.90 -7.09 2.85
CA LYS A 194 -22.25 -6.64 1.49
C LYS A 194 -23.45 -5.70 1.51
N ALA A 195 -24.52 -6.06 2.21
CA ALA A 195 -25.74 -5.26 2.30
C ALA A 195 -25.46 -3.88 2.93
N GLU A 196 -24.69 -3.83 4.02
CA GLU A 196 -24.34 -2.57 4.68
C GLU A 196 -23.35 -1.72 3.87
N SER A 197 -22.40 -2.34 3.19
CA SER A 197 -21.50 -1.65 2.25
C SER A 197 -22.28 -1.02 1.11
N GLN A 198 -23.19 -1.78 0.50
CA GLN A 198 -24.04 -1.29 -0.59
C GLN A 198 -24.97 -0.17 -0.11
N ARG A 199 -25.63 -0.35 1.05
CA ARG A 199 -26.52 0.66 1.64
C ARG A 199 -25.76 1.94 1.91
N ARG A 200 -24.59 1.89 2.56
CA ARG A 200 -23.79 3.10 2.81
C ARG A 200 -23.31 3.76 1.53
N ALA A 201 -22.73 2.98 0.62
CA ALA A 201 -22.27 3.48 -0.67
C ALA A 201 -23.40 4.25 -1.38
N ARG A 202 -24.57 3.63 -1.54
CA ARG A 202 -25.73 4.22 -2.24
C ARG A 202 -26.40 5.35 -1.47
N ASP A 203 -26.78 5.10 -0.22
CA ASP A 203 -27.73 5.93 0.51
C ASP A 203 -27.07 7.07 1.29
N VAL A 204 -25.80 6.92 1.65
CA VAL A 204 -25.04 7.91 2.44
C VAL A 204 -24.08 8.68 1.53
N PHE A 205 -23.13 7.99 0.92
CA PHE A 205 -22.05 8.61 0.18
C PHE A 205 -22.50 9.09 -1.21
N ALA A 206 -23.00 8.19 -2.06
CA ALA A 206 -23.26 8.46 -3.46
C ALA A 206 -24.28 9.59 -3.63
N LYS A 207 -25.41 9.53 -2.91
CA LYS A 207 -26.42 10.61 -2.89
C LYS A 207 -25.84 11.97 -2.50
N THR A 208 -25.01 12.02 -1.46
CA THR A 208 -24.47 13.29 -0.95
C THR A 208 -23.41 13.85 -1.89
N ILE A 209 -22.53 13.00 -2.42
CA ILE A 209 -21.50 13.38 -3.39
C ILE A 209 -22.14 13.86 -4.69
N ALA A 210 -23.16 13.16 -5.20
CA ALA A 210 -23.91 13.57 -6.39
C ALA A 210 -24.48 14.99 -6.25
N LYS A 211 -25.05 15.30 -5.07
CA LYS A 211 -25.56 16.65 -4.77
C LYS A 211 -24.45 17.69 -4.78
N GLY A 212 -23.31 17.39 -4.15
CA GLY A 212 -22.13 18.27 -4.16
C GLY A 212 -21.60 18.53 -5.57
N MET A 213 -21.44 17.48 -6.37
CA MET A 213 -21.03 17.57 -7.77
C MET A 213 -22.01 18.36 -8.63
N LYS A 214 -23.33 18.18 -8.41
CA LYS A 214 -24.35 18.98 -9.10
C LYS A 214 -24.20 20.46 -8.78
N GLY A 215 -23.96 20.81 -7.52
CA GLY A 215 -23.68 22.19 -7.10
C GLY A 215 -22.45 22.76 -7.79
N LEU A 216 -21.34 22.01 -7.83
CA LEU A 216 -20.13 22.42 -8.57
C LEU A 216 -20.40 22.63 -10.06
N LYS A 217 -21.14 21.72 -10.71
CA LYS A 217 -21.51 21.86 -12.13
C LYS A 217 -22.35 23.11 -12.38
N GLN A 218 -23.33 23.39 -11.53
CA GLN A 218 -24.18 24.58 -11.63
C GLN A 218 -23.40 25.89 -11.51
N SER A 219 -22.29 25.88 -10.76
CA SER A 219 -21.38 27.02 -10.62
C SER A 219 -20.22 27.04 -11.62
N ASN A 220 -20.20 26.13 -12.60
CA ASN A 220 -19.07 25.95 -13.55
C ASN A 220 -17.72 25.60 -12.86
N GLU A 221 -17.79 24.94 -11.71
CA GLU A 221 -16.66 24.56 -10.86
C GLU A 221 -16.49 23.04 -10.77
N ALA A 222 -16.96 22.28 -11.77
CA ALA A 222 -16.88 20.82 -11.79
C ALA A 222 -15.44 20.28 -11.63
N HIS A 223 -14.44 21.07 -12.02
CA HIS A 223 -13.02 20.76 -11.86
C HIS A 223 -12.58 20.67 -10.38
N LEU A 224 -13.34 21.25 -9.44
CA LEU A 224 -13.09 21.15 -8.00
C LEU A 224 -13.46 19.79 -7.41
N PHE A 225 -13.93 18.82 -8.18
CA PHE A 225 -14.09 17.44 -7.72
C PHE A 225 -12.91 16.57 -8.20
N ALA A 226 -12.02 16.18 -7.29
CA ALA A 226 -10.83 15.40 -7.59
C ALA A 226 -11.15 13.90 -7.76
N GLY A 227 -12.09 13.37 -6.97
CA GLY A 227 -12.60 12.00 -7.10
C GLY A 227 -12.87 11.32 -5.76
N ILE A 228 -12.94 9.99 -5.80
CA ILE A 228 -13.15 9.11 -4.65
C ILE A 228 -12.10 8.01 -4.70
N ILE A 229 -11.41 7.82 -3.59
CA ILE A 229 -10.56 6.67 -3.35
C ILE A 229 -11.37 5.68 -2.51
N ILE A 230 -11.44 4.44 -2.96
CA ILE A 230 -12.22 3.35 -2.39
C ILE A 230 -11.24 2.29 -1.91
N GLY A 231 -11.29 2.02 -0.62
CA GLY A 231 -10.35 1.13 0.03
C GLY A 231 -9.46 1.90 1.00
N TRP A 232 -9.08 1.28 2.11
CA TRP A 232 -8.02 1.77 2.99
C TRP A 232 -6.90 0.74 3.11
N GLU A 233 -6.05 0.67 2.08
CA GLU A 233 -5.05 -0.39 1.92
C GLU A 233 -5.71 -1.78 1.97
N THR A 234 -6.64 -2.02 1.05
CA THR A 234 -7.49 -3.22 1.06
C THR A 234 -6.63 -4.48 0.89
N ALA A 235 -6.64 -5.35 1.89
CA ALA A 235 -6.00 -6.65 1.92
C ALA A 235 -6.59 -7.49 3.07
N LEU A 236 -6.44 -8.82 3.01
CA LEU A 236 -6.65 -9.70 4.16
C LEU A 236 -5.57 -9.47 5.21
N ALA A 237 -5.98 -9.21 6.44
CA ALA A 237 -5.11 -8.95 7.56
C ALA A 237 -4.42 -10.22 8.08
N ARG A 238 -3.51 -10.05 9.03
CA ARG A 238 -3.10 -11.14 9.91
C ARG A 238 -3.92 -11.06 11.19
N ASP A 239 -4.28 -12.22 11.71
CA ASP A 239 -4.92 -12.33 13.01
C ASP A 239 -3.98 -11.84 14.13
N TRP A 240 -4.54 -11.20 15.14
CA TRP A 240 -3.78 -10.58 16.21
C TRP A 240 -3.05 -11.63 17.07
N GLU A 241 -3.75 -12.64 17.58
CA GLU A 241 -3.16 -13.60 18.52
C GLU A 241 -2.29 -14.65 17.80
N THR A 242 -2.78 -15.19 16.70
CA THR A 242 -2.10 -16.30 16.01
C THR A 242 -1.06 -15.84 14.98
N ARG A 243 -1.12 -14.57 14.54
CA ARG A 243 -0.36 -14.01 13.41
C ARG A 243 -0.59 -14.72 12.08
N GLN A 244 -1.56 -15.63 12.02
CA GLN A 244 -1.95 -16.32 10.79
C GLN A 244 -2.72 -15.37 9.87
N ARG A 245 -2.70 -15.65 8.57
CA ARG A 245 -3.46 -14.86 7.59
C ARG A 245 -4.96 -15.12 7.80
N THR A 246 -5.80 -14.09 7.66
CA THR A 246 -7.26 -14.25 7.65
C THR A 246 -7.78 -14.57 6.24
N GLY A 247 -9.09 -14.64 6.03
CA GLY A 247 -9.70 -14.82 4.70
C GLY A 247 -10.35 -16.18 4.49
N TYR A 248 -10.17 -17.11 5.41
CA TYR A 248 -10.72 -18.45 5.29
C TYR A 248 -12.26 -18.48 5.30
N HIS A 249 -12.91 -17.51 5.94
CA HIS A 249 -14.36 -17.41 5.90
C HIS A 249 -14.83 -17.00 4.51
N ALA A 250 -14.26 -15.93 3.95
CA ALA A 250 -14.61 -15.49 2.61
C ALA A 250 -14.34 -16.58 1.56
N LEU A 251 -13.20 -17.27 1.64
CA LEU A 251 -12.87 -18.37 0.74
C LEU A 251 -13.83 -19.56 0.90
N SER A 252 -14.23 -19.90 2.14
CA SER A 252 -15.21 -20.95 2.41
C SER A 252 -16.59 -20.61 1.83
N ASN A 253 -17.03 -19.35 1.94
CA ASN A 253 -18.27 -18.86 1.31
C ASN A 253 -18.24 -18.99 -0.22
N MET A 254 -17.06 -19.04 -0.83
CA MET A 254 -16.87 -19.24 -2.27
C MET A 254 -16.71 -20.72 -2.66
N GLY A 255 -16.87 -21.64 -1.69
CA GLY A 255 -16.80 -23.08 -1.91
C GLY A 255 -15.37 -23.65 -1.88
N LEU A 256 -14.39 -22.89 -1.38
CA LEU A 256 -13.02 -23.35 -1.24
C LEU A 256 -12.79 -24.03 0.11
N SER A 257 -11.74 -24.83 0.20
CA SER A 257 -11.34 -25.55 1.42
C SER A 257 -9.83 -25.77 1.42
N LYS A 258 -9.31 -26.42 2.48
CA LYS A 258 -7.92 -26.88 2.56
C LYS A 258 -7.47 -27.76 1.36
N LYS A 259 -8.42 -28.35 0.62
CA LYS A 259 -8.13 -29.19 -0.56
C LYS A 259 -8.09 -28.40 -1.87
N SER A 260 -8.45 -27.11 -1.85
CA SER A 260 -8.43 -26.26 -3.04
C SER A 260 -7.00 -26.02 -3.50
N SER A 261 -6.79 -25.94 -4.81
CA SER A 261 -5.47 -25.65 -5.35
C SER A 261 -5.08 -24.20 -5.08
N PRO A 262 -3.77 -23.90 -5.01
CA PRO A 262 -3.26 -22.54 -4.93
C PRO A 262 -3.90 -21.59 -5.97
N GLU A 263 -3.99 -22.01 -7.23
CA GLU A 263 -4.55 -21.19 -8.32
C GLU A 263 -6.04 -20.87 -8.10
N GLN A 264 -6.80 -21.79 -7.50
CA GLN A 264 -8.19 -21.55 -7.14
C GLN A 264 -8.29 -20.48 -6.05
N VAL A 265 -7.42 -20.53 -5.04
CA VAL A 265 -7.36 -19.53 -3.97
C VAL A 265 -7.00 -18.16 -4.54
N ASP A 266 -5.97 -18.06 -5.39
CA ASP A 266 -5.56 -16.79 -5.99
C ASP A 266 -6.67 -16.15 -6.82
N LYS A 267 -7.37 -16.96 -7.64
CA LYS A 267 -8.51 -16.50 -8.43
C LYS A 267 -9.66 -16.04 -7.54
N ALA A 268 -9.94 -16.76 -6.46
CA ALA A 268 -10.98 -16.41 -5.50
C ALA A 268 -10.66 -15.09 -4.78
N LEU A 269 -9.41 -14.89 -4.36
CA LEU A 269 -8.97 -13.63 -3.76
C LEU A 269 -9.11 -12.45 -4.71
N ALA A 270 -8.61 -12.58 -5.95
CA ALA A 270 -8.76 -11.52 -6.95
C ALA A 270 -10.23 -11.15 -7.16
N HIS A 271 -11.11 -12.16 -7.23
CA HIS A 271 -12.54 -11.94 -7.35
C HIS A 271 -13.16 -11.29 -6.10
N LEU A 272 -12.74 -11.68 -4.90
CA LEU A 272 -13.19 -11.10 -3.63
C LEU A 272 -12.89 -9.59 -3.57
N PHE A 273 -11.69 -9.18 -3.96
CA PHE A 273 -11.30 -7.76 -3.98
C PHE A 273 -12.01 -6.98 -5.09
N GLU A 274 -12.13 -7.57 -6.29
CA GLU A 274 -12.90 -6.94 -7.37
C GLU A 274 -14.37 -6.74 -6.98
N GLU A 275 -14.99 -7.73 -6.33
CA GLU A 275 -16.39 -7.65 -5.90
C GLU A 275 -16.57 -6.62 -4.77
N SER A 276 -15.75 -6.71 -3.72
CA SER A 276 -15.88 -5.83 -2.53
C SER A 276 -15.68 -4.35 -2.89
N LEU A 277 -14.62 -4.01 -3.62
CA LEU A 277 -14.40 -2.65 -4.13
C LEU A 277 -15.46 -2.28 -5.19
N GLY A 278 -15.92 -3.26 -5.96
CA GLY A 278 -16.95 -3.12 -6.97
C GLY A 278 -18.31 -2.72 -6.44
N ILE A 279 -18.70 -3.18 -5.24
CA ILE A 279 -19.95 -2.75 -4.58
C ILE A 279 -19.96 -1.24 -4.42
N TRP A 280 -18.90 -0.66 -3.86
CA TRP A 280 -18.79 0.78 -3.66
C TRP A 280 -18.73 1.54 -5.00
N ALA A 281 -17.84 1.11 -5.89
CA ALA A 281 -17.62 1.79 -7.16
C ALA A 281 -18.85 1.77 -8.07
N SER A 282 -19.58 0.66 -8.12
CA SER A 282 -20.80 0.54 -8.93
C SER A 282 -21.93 1.45 -8.42
N GLU A 283 -22.15 1.54 -7.11
CA GLU A 283 -23.15 2.45 -6.54
C GLU A 283 -22.82 3.92 -6.83
N PHE A 284 -21.53 4.29 -6.86
CA PHE A 284 -21.12 5.63 -7.30
C PHE A 284 -21.38 5.87 -8.78
N GLN A 285 -21.08 4.92 -9.65
CA GLN A 285 -21.37 5.05 -11.08
C GLN A 285 -22.87 5.12 -11.37
N ASN A 286 -23.69 4.35 -10.65
CA ASN A 286 -25.15 4.31 -10.83
C ASN A 286 -25.81 5.68 -10.65
N ILE A 287 -25.21 6.58 -9.87
CA ILE A 287 -25.71 7.97 -9.71
C ILE A 287 -24.96 9.01 -10.57
N GLY A 288 -24.06 8.56 -11.44
CA GLY A 288 -23.38 9.39 -12.43
C GLY A 288 -22.02 9.96 -11.98
N ILE A 289 -21.36 9.38 -10.98
CA ILE A 289 -19.94 9.67 -10.74
C ILE A 289 -19.12 8.97 -11.85
N PRO A 290 -18.28 9.71 -12.61
CA PRO A 290 -17.53 9.12 -13.70
C PRO A 290 -16.50 8.11 -13.22
N LYS A 291 -16.29 7.03 -13.99
CA LYS A 291 -15.30 5.98 -13.69
C LYS A 291 -13.89 6.55 -13.48
N GLU A 292 -13.52 7.57 -14.24
CA GLU A 292 -12.23 8.25 -14.16
C GLU A 292 -12.01 9.04 -12.85
N LYS A 293 -13.05 9.17 -12.02
CA LYS A 293 -13.02 9.80 -10.70
C LYS A 293 -13.11 8.78 -9.56
N LEU A 294 -13.09 7.49 -9.87
CA LEU A 294 -13.09 6.41 -8.89
C LEU A 294 -11.74 5.70 -8.93
N TYR A 295 -11.10 5.57 -7.79
CA TYR A 295 -9.78 4.96 -7.63
C TYR A 295 -9.87 3.87 -6.57
N SER A 296 -9.32 2.68 -6.82
CA SER A 296 -9.12 1.68 -5.76
C SER A 296 -7.97 2.10 -4.84
N HIS A 297 -7.76 1.36 -3.74
CA HIS A 297 -6.59 1.55 -2.90
C HIS A 297 -6.06 0.20 -2.38
N ILE A 298 -5.00 -0.27 -3.02
CA ILE A 298 -4.26 -1.47 -2.60
C ILE A 298 -2.86 -1.08 -2.12
N ALA A 299 -2.48 -1.54 -0.94
CA ALA A 299 -1.10 -1.57 -0.48
C ALA A 299 -0.48 -2.93 -0.84
N PHE A 300 0.79 -2.93 -1.22
CA PHE A 300 1.53 -4.16 -1.53
C PHE A 300 2.99 -4.04 -1.09
N GLU A 301 3.63 -5.18 -0.85
CA GLU A 301 5.06 -5.23 -0.52
C GLU A 301 5.90 -5.15 -1.79
N ALA A 302 6.75 -4.12 -1.86
CA ALA A 302 7.67 -3.92 -2.99
C ALA A 302 8.70 -5.06 -3.10
N GLY A 303 8.94 -5.50 -4.33
CA GLY A 303 10.03 -6.44 -4.65
C GLY A 303 9.81 -7.87 -4.20
N VAL A 304 8.55 -8.23 -3.98
CA VAL A 304 8.12 -9.62 -4.00
C VAL A 304 7.27 -9.84 -5.24
N THR A 305 7.70 -10.77 -6.09
CA THR A 305 6.92 -11.27 -7.23
C THR A 305 6.56 -12.73 -6.96
N ALA A 306 5.55 -13.25 -7.68
CA ALA A 306 5.22 -14.67 -7.62
C ALA A 306 6.44 -15.55 -7.94
N GLU A 307 7.26 -15.13 -8.90
CA GLU A 307 8.49 -15.82 -9.32
C GLU A 307 9.53 -15.88 -8.17
N ASN A 308 9.79 -14.75 -7.51
CA ASN A 308 10.74 -14.70 -6.40
C ASN A 308 10.18 -15.38 -5.14
N PHE A 309 8.86 -15.43 -4.96
CA PHE A 309 8.21 -16.17 -3.88
C PHE A 309 8.38 -17.69 -4.04
N GLN A 310 8.15 -18.22 -5.24
CA GLN A 310 8.34 -19.64 -5.55
C GLN A 310 9.80 -20.09 -5.35
N GLN A 311 10.76 -19.21 -5.60
CA GLN A 311 12.18 -19.49 -5.36
C GLN A 311 12.58 -19.41 -3.89
N ALA A 312 11.87 -18.64 -3.06
CA ALA A 312 12.33 -18.27 -1.72
C ALA A 312 11.94 -19.25 -0.60
N LYS A 313 10.83 -20.01 -0.68
CA LYS A 313 10.46 -20.92 0.42
C LYS A 313 9.52 -22.08 0.04
N LYS A 314 9.74 -23.19 0.74
CA LYS A 314 8.73 -24.14 1.23
C LYS A 314 7.84 -23.45 2.28
N VAL A 315 7.01 -22.47 1.88
CA VAL A 315 5.89 -22.03 2.74
C VAL A 315 4.80 -23.06 2.53
N ASP A 316 4.24 -23.62 3.61
CA ASP A 316 3.07 -24.52 3.59
C ASP A 316 2.10 -24.10 2.51
N ASP A 317 1.66 -24.99 1.60
CA ASP A 317 0.60 -24.96 0.56
C ASP A 317 -0.16 -23.64 0.23
N GLN A 318 0.44 -22.48 0.44
CA GLN A 318 -0.14 -21.15 0.40
C GLN A 318 0.41 -20.42 -0.82
N THR A 319 -0.46 -19.71 -1.50
CA THR A 319 -0.10 -18.95 -2.68
C THR A 319 0.63 -17.67 -2.33
N PHE A 320 1.30 -17.09 -3.33
CA PHE A 320 1.86 -15.76 -3.24
C PHE A 320 0.79 -14.72 -2.85
N SER A 321 -0.35 -14.69 -3.53
CA SER A 321 -1.41 -13.71 -3.24
C SER A 321 -1.91 -13.87 -1.82
N PHE A 322 -2.23 -15.09 -1.37
CA PHE A 322 -2.73 -15.34 -0.02
C PHE A 322 -1.70 -14.99 1.04
N PHE A 323 -0.42 -15.30 0.82
CA PHE A 323 0.65 -14.91 1.74
C PHE A 323 0.68 -13.40 1.98
N TYR A 324 0.42 -12.58 0.96
CA TYR A 324 0.31 -11.12 1.05
C TYR A 324 -1.12 -10.62 1.33
N GLY A 325 -2.06 -11.52 1.63
CA GLY A 325 -3.46 -11.19 1.87
C GLY A 325 -4.15 -10.54 0.66
N GLY A 326 -3.68 -10.84 -0.55
CA GLY A 326 -4.11 -10.21 -1.80
C GLY A 326 -3.72 -8.74 -1.94
N GLY A 327 -2.86 -8.21 -1.06
CA GLY A 327 -2.16 -6.94 -1.26
C GLY A 327 -1.09 -7.08 -2.35
N ILE A 328 -1.54 -7.26 -3.59
CA ILE A 328 -0.69 -7.36 -4.79
C ILE A 328 -1.16 -6.34 -5.83
N PRO A 329 -0.26 -5.78 -6.67
CA PRO A 329 -0.59 -4.72 -7.61
C PRO A 329 -1.77 -5.05 -8.56
N GLU A 330 -1.90 -6.32 -8.96
CA GLU A 330 -2.93 -6.80 -9.89
C GLU A 330 -4.34 -6.59 -9.34
N ASN A 331 -4.53 -6.67 -8.02
CA ASN A 331 -5.84 -6.53 -7.38
C ASN A 331 -6.34 -5.08 -7.30
N ALA A 332 -5.50 -4.09 -7.66
CA ALA A 332 -5.95 -2.71 -7.76
C ALA A 332 -6.85 -2.47 -8.98
N PHE A 333 -6.82 -3.35 -9.99
CA PHE A 333 -7.53 -3.16 -11.25
C PHE A 333 -8.98 -3.62 -11.15
N VAL A 334 -9.87 -2.69 -10.80
CA VAL A 334 -11.31 -2.94 -10.69
C VAL A 334 -12.06 -2.49 -11.94
N LYS A 335 -13.10 -3.23 -12.33
CA LYS A 335 -13.93 -2.93 -13.51
C LYS A 335 -14.51 -1.50 -13.51
N TRP A 336 -14.85 -0.98 -12.33
CA TRP A 336 -15.60 0.28 -12.16
C TRP A 336 -14.73 1.49 -11.78
N GLY A 337 -13.41 1.39 -11.86
CA GLY A 337 -12.53 2.49 -11.48
C GLY A 337 -11.21 2.48 -12.22
N ARG A 338 -10.34 3.40 -11.83
CA ARG A 338 -8.90 3.36 -12.09
C ARG A 338 -8.20 2.63 -10.94
N PRO A 339 -7.07 1.97 -11.19
CA PRO A 339 -6.30 1.41 -10.10
C PRO A 339 -5.72 2.55 -9.26
N GLY A 340 -5.63 2.32 -7.95
CA GLY A 340 -4.90 3.17 -7.06
C GLY A 340 -4.12 2.37 -6.03
N PHE A 341 -2.96 2.91 -5.68
CA PHE A 341 -1.93 2.21 -4.92
C PHE A 341 -1.45 3.06 -3.76
N SER A 342 -1.00 2.40 -2.70
CA SER A 342 -0.08 3.03 -1.77
C SER A 342 1.27 3.22 -2.45
N THR A 343 1.86 4.41 -2.40
CA THR A 343 3.15 4.69 -3.04
C THR A 343 4.17 5.19 -2.01
N TYR A 344 5.36 4.63 -2.09
CA TYR A 344 6.53 4.99 -1.28
C TYR A 344 7.73 5.17 -2.21
N PRO A 345 8.81 5.86 -1.79
CA PRO A 345 9.97 6.12 -2.64
C PRO A 345 10.85 4.87 -2.86
N ASP A 346 10.23 3.69 -3.00
CA ASP A 346 10.88 2.42 -3.31
C ASP A 346 10.84 2.17 -4.82
N GLN A 347 12.02 1.93 -5.38
CA GLN A 347 12.20 1.66 -6.80
C GLN A 347 11.30 0.52 -7.31
N GLU A 348 11.20 -0.57 -6.55
CA GLU A 348 10.54 -1.78 -6.99
C GLU A 348 9.01 -1.63 -6.90
N CYS A 349 8.52 -0.83 -5.94
CA CYS A 349 7.11 -0.41 -5.89
C CYS A 349 6.68 0.21 -7.23
N PHE A 350 7.42 1.23 -7.70
CA PHE A 350 7.10 1.90 -8.94
C PHE A 350 7.25 0.98 -10.17
N ARG A 351 8.27 0.12 -10.21
CA ARG A 351 8.42 -0.86 -11.30
C ARG A 351 7.23 -1.79 -11.40
N GLN A 352 6.78 -2.35 -10.29
CA GLN A 352 5.63 -3.26 -10.26
C GLN A 352 4.35 -2.55 -10.72
N ILE A 353 4.14 -1.30 -10.29
CA ILE A 353 3.02 -0.46 -10.77
C ILE A 353 3.12 -0.25 -12.30
N TYR A 354 4.28 0.19 -12.81
CA TYR A 354 4.45 0.47 -14.24
C TYR A 354 4.25 -0.76 -15.12
N THR A 355 4.74 -1.92 -14.67
CA THR A 355 4.52 -3.21 -15.34
C THR A 355 3.02 -3.49 -15.46
N GLN A 356 2.28 -3.41 -14.35
CA GLN A 356 0.85 -3.66 -14.37
C GLN A 356 0.06 -2.64 -15.22
N LEU A 357 0.40 -1.36 -15.14
CA LEU A 357 -0.23 -0.32 -15.96
C LEU A 357 -0.02 -0.60 -17.47
N LYS A 358 1.19 -1.02 -17.85
CA LYS A 358 1.52 -1.39 -19.24
C LYS A 358 0.76 -2.63 -19.70
N GLU A 359 0.79 -3.71 -18.90
CA GLU A 359 0.11 -4.98 -19.22
C GLU A 359 -1.40 -4.80 -19.39
N LYS A 360 -2.02 -4.02 -18.50
CA LYS A 360 -3.46 -3.75 -18.52
C LYS A 360 -3.86 -2.62 -19.47
N LYS A 361 -2.89 -1.97 -20.14
CA LYS A 361 -3.10 -0.80 -21.02
C LYS A 361 -3.90 0.31 -20.33
N GLN A 362 -3.62 0.52 -19.04
CA GLN A 362 -4.40 1.41 -18.19
C GLN A 362 -4.01 2.88 -18.42
N ILE A 363 -5.01 3.74 -18.60
CA ILE A 363 -4.84 5.19 -18.73
C ILE A 363 -5.37 5.87 -17.47
N GLY A 364 -4.48 6.52 -16.74
CA GLY A 364 -4.81 7.16 -15.48
C GLY A 364 -4.85 6.17 -14.32
N TRP A 365 -4.23 6.57 -13.21
CA TRP A 365 -4.19 5.84 -11.95
C TRP A 365 -4.00 6.82 -10.80
N ALA A 366 -4.09 6.36 -9.55
CA ALA A 366 -3.83 7.19 -8.38
C ALA A 366 -2.71 6.63 -7.50
N SER A 367 -1.84 7.52 -7.03
CA SER A 367 -1.29 7.33 -5.69
C SER A 367 -2.42 7.69 -4.73
N SER A 368 -3.12 6.64 -4.28
CA SER A 368 -4.30 6.75 -3.42
C SER A 368 -3.90 7.19 -2.01
N GLU A 369 -2.72 6.80 -1.59
CA GLU A 369 -2.05 7.34 -0.42
C GLU A 369 -0.55 7.15 -0.61
N GLY A 370 0.25 8.11 -0.19
CA GLY A 370 1.68 7.91 -0.21
C GLY A 370 2.45 9.03 0.41
N ALA A 371 3.66 8.76 0.82
CA ALA A 371 4.54 9.76 1.38
C ALA A 371 5.96 9.53 0.85
N ASN A 372 6.71 10.62 0.66
CA ASN A 372 8.12 10.54 0.33
C ASN A 372 8.95 10.21 1.59
N VAL A 373 8.58 9.15 2.30
CA VAL A 373 9.31 8.57 3.42
C VAL A 373 9.30 7.06 3.25
N PHE A 374 10.35 6.41 3.69
CA PHE A 374 10.38 4.96 3.72
C PHE A 374 9.82 4.44 5.05
N LEU A 375 8.90 3.49 5.01
CA LEU A 375 8.38 2.86 6.23
C LEU A 375 9.27 1.70 6.63
N LYS A 376 9.86 1.79 7.82
CA LYS A 376 10.62 0.71 8.47
C LYS A 376 9.88 0.18 9.69
N MET A 377 10.17 -1.06 10.06
CA MET A 377 9.95 -1.52 11.42
C MET A 377 10.70 -0.59 12.37
N GLY A 378 9.99 0.18 13.20
CA GLY A 378 10.56 1.20 14.09
C GLY A 378 10.39 2.65 13.66
N GLY A 379 9.78 2.95 12.50
CA GLY A 379 9.42 4.32 12.12
C GLY A 379 9.66 4.66 10.65
N ALA A 380 9.48 5.92 10.30
CA ALA A 380 9.71 6.43 8.96
C ALA A 380 11.13 7.01 8.81
N ASP A 381 11.84 6.56 7.78
CA ASP A 381 13.20 7.00 7.46
C ASP A 381 13.21 8.24 6.58
N LYS A 382 14.34 8.96 6.59
CA LYS A 382 14.52 10.16 5.74
C LYS A 382 14.38 9.79 4.25
N PRO A 383 13.75 10.65 3.44
CA PRO A 383 13.65 10.44 2.00
C PRO A 383 15.04 10.28 1.39
N THR A 384 15.22 9.29 0.50
CA THR A 384 16.44 9.20 -0.32
C THR A 384 16.24 9.76 -1.73
N THR A 385 15.03 10.21 -2.06
CA THR A 385 14.73 10.91 -3.31
C THR A 385 14.08 12.25 -3.00
N THR A 386 14.23 13.21 -3.90
CA THR A 386 13.58 14.52 -3.79
C THR A 386 12.06 14.40 -3.96
N MET A 387 11.29 15.29 -3.33
CA MET A 387 9.83 15.32 -3.55
C MET A 387 9.50 15.55 -5.03
N GLU A 388 10.32 16.30 -5.77
CA GLU A 388 10.14 16.48 -7.20
C GLU A 388 10.20 15.16 -7.96
N SER A 389 11.25 14.36 -7.74
CA SER A 389 11.39 13.04 -8.37
C SER A 389 10.30 12.07 -7.92
N TYR A 390 9.95 12.08 -6.63
CA TYR A 390 8.84 11.28 -6.12
C TYR A 390 7.53 11.60 -6.86
N LEU A 391 7.17 12.89 -7.00
CA LEU A 391 6.00 13.30 -7.78
C LEU A 391 6.15 12.96 -9.27
N ALA A 392 7.35 13.06 -9.82
CA ALA A 392 7.63 12.74 -11.22
C ALA A 392 7.36 11.26 -11.52
N TYR A 393 7.79 10.34 -10.65
CA TYR A 393 7.48 8.90 -10.75
C TYR A 393 5.97 8.62 -10.90
N MET A 394 5.12 9.49 -10.38
CA MET A 394 3.68 9.33 -10.54
C MET A 394 3.15 10.08 -11.75
N PHE A 395 3.33 11.41 -11.79
CA PHE A 395 2.70 12.25 -12.80
C PHE A 395 3.28 12.10 -14.20
N ASN A 396 4.57 11.79 -14.36
CA ASN A 396 5.17 11.50 -15.67
C ASN A 396 4.72 10.14 -16.21
N HIS A 397 4.25 9.25 -15.33
CA HIS A 397 3.79 7.90 -15.65
C HIS A 397 2.26 7.78 -15.56
N GLY A 398 1.55 8.90 -15.77
CA GLY A 398 0.11 8.91 -16.02
C GLY A 398 -0.77 8.94 -14.77
N ALA A 399 -0.24 9.20 -13.58
CA ALA A 399 -1.08 9.42 -12.41
C ALA A 399 -1.98 10.64 -12.62
N THR A 400 -3.26 10.51 -12.27
CA THR A 400 -4.24 11.61 -12.31
C THR A 400 -4.53 12.17 -10.93
N VAL A 401 -4.21 11.42 -9.87
CA VAL A 401 -4.23 11.86 -8.49
C VAL A 401 -2.94 11.40 -7.82
N VAL A 402 -2.30 12.29 -7.10
CA VAL A 402 -1.25 11.96 -6.14
C VAL A 402 -1.67 12.51 -4.79
N ASN A 403 -2.08 11.63 -3.89
CA ASN A 403 -2.56 11.99 -2.56
C ASN A 403 -1.44 11.84 -1.52
N VAL A 404 -0.81 12.96 -1.19
CA VAL A 404 0.31 13.00 -0.26
C VAL A 404 -0.20 12.90 1.18
N PHE A 405 0.23 11.85 1.87
CA PHE A 405 0.03 11.66 3.29
C PHE A 405 1.09 12.40 4.11
N GLY A 406 0.70 12.92 5.27
CA GLY A 406 1.62 13.53 6.25
C GLY A 406 1.41 15.02 6.51
N TRP A 407 0.66 15.73 5.66
CA TRP A 407 0.38 17.14 5.87
C TRP A 407 -0.39 17.39 7.17
N ASP A 408 0.18 18.22 8.05
CA ASP A 408 -0.37 18.57 9.36
C ASP A 408 -0.69 17.37 10.27
N VAL A 409 -0.01 16.24 10.04
CA VAL A 409 -0.14 15.02 10.85
C VAL A 409 0.88 15.07 11.99
N GLY A 410 0.39 15.03 13.23
CA GLY A 410 1.23 14.95 14.41
C GLY A 410 2.15 16.16 14.63
N PRO A 411 3.14 16.02 15.54
CA PRO A 411 4.08 17.09 15.85
C PRO A 411 5.05 17.36 14.69
N GLN A 412 5.75 18.50 14.73
CA GLN A 412 6.69 18.94 13.69
C GLN A 412 7.87 17.98 13.43
N HIS A 413 8.19 17.09 14.38
CA HIS A 413 9.21 16.06 14.21
C HIS A 413 8.69 14.74 13.61
N ASN A 414 7.39 14.67 13.29
CA ASN A 414 6.82 13.53 12.59
C ASN A 414 7.47 13.43 11.19
N PRO A 415 8.08 12.29 10.81
CA PRO A 415 8.78 12.19 9.53
C PRO A 415 7.88 12.40 8.31
N PHE A 416 6.62 11.95 8.36
CA PHE A 416 5.65 12.18 7.28
C PHE A 416 5.39 13.67 7.10
N ARG A 417 5.21 14.39 8.21
CA ARG A 417 5.01 15.85 8.21
C ARG A 417 6.24 16.57 7.67
N GLN A 418 7.44 16.18 8.11
CA GLN A 418 8.68 16.75 7.61
C GLN A 418 8.84 16.52 6.10
N ALA A 419 8.50 15.34 5.59
CA ALA A 419 8.58 15.06 4.17
C ALA A 419 7.54 15.85 3.34
N ALA A 420 6.34 16.07 3.87
CA ALA A 420 5.27 16.80 3.19
C ALA A 420 5.43 18.33 3.27
N GLU A 421 5.96 18.87 4.37
CA GLU A 421 5.97 20.33 4.63
C GLU A 421 7.34 21.00 4.43
N ASN A 422 8.41 20.25 4.12
CA ASN A 422 9.73 20.85 3.93
C ASN A 422 9.79 21.80 2.71
N PRO A 423 10.71 22.79 2.71
CA PRO A 423 10.81 23.78 1.64
C PRO A 423 10.94 23.20 0.23
N ASP A 424 11.72 22.13 0.05
CA ASP A 424 11.96 21.51 -1.26
C ASP A 424 10.68 20.86 -1.80
N ALA A 425 9.88 20.24 -0.92
CA ALA A 425 8.56 19.73 -1.26
C ALA A 425 7.63 20.85 -1.74
N ILE A 426 7.60 21.99 -1.07
CA ILE A 426 6.79 23.15 -1.49
C ILE A 426 7.21 23.66 -2.87
N VAL A 427 8.51 23.67 -3.19
CA VAL A 427 9.01 24.05 -4.52
C VAL A 427 8.51 23.06 -5.58
N ALA A 428 8.59 21.75 -5.33
CA ALA A 428 8.09 20.72 -6.23
C ALA A 428 6.57 20.85 -6.47
N TYR A 429 5.79 21.11 -5.41
CA TYR A 429 4.35 21.32 -5.50
C TYR A 429 4.01 22.51 -6.39
N ARG A 430 4.63 23.67 -6.14
CA ARG A 430 4.45 24.88 -6.96
C ARG A 430 4.83 24.63 -8.42
N LYS A 431 5.90 23.87 -8.67
CA LYS A 431 6.34 23.50 -10.02
C LYS A 431 5.27 22.70 -10.76
N PHE A 432 4.75 21.64 -10.14
CA PHE A 432 3.66 20.84 -10.70
C PHE A 432 2.39 21.67 -10.93
N LEU A 433 1.98 22.45 -9.92
CA LEU A 433 0.76 23.25 -9.95
C LEU A 433 0.83 24.38 -10.99
N GLY A 434 2.02 24.92 -11.27
CA GLY A 434 2.28 25.81 -12.40
C GLY A 434 2.40 25.08 -13.76
N GLY A 435 2.05 23.79 -13.82
CA GLY A 435 2.09 22.91 -15.00
C GLY A 435 3.45 22.74 -15.66
N LYS A 436 4.54 22.96 -14.91
CA LYS A 436 5.88 22.67 -15.39
C LYS A 436 6.15 21.17 -15.28
N THR A 437 6.96 20.65 -16.19
CA THR A 437 7.42 19.26 -16.14
C THR A 437 8.29 19.04 -14.91
N LEU A 438 7.99 18.00 -14.15
CA LEU A 438 8.79 17.57 -13.00
C LEU A 438 10.03 16.81 -13.48
N ALA A 439 11.17 17.12 -12.89
CA ALA A 439 12.41 16.38 -13.11
C ALA A 439 12.31 15.02 -12.43
N GLU A 440 12.66 13.98 -13.17
CA GLU A 440 12.66 12.60 -12.69
C GLU A 440 14.10 12.12 -12.60
N GLU A 441 14.55 11.83 -11.39
CA GLU A 441 15.77 11.06 -11.18
C GLU A 441 15.62 9.65 -11.73
N ASP A 442 16.73 9.05 -12.17
CA ASP A 442 16.73 7.64 -12.54
C ASP A 442 16.19 6.80 -11.38
N LEU A 443 15.20 5.94 -11.65
CA LEU A 443 14.63 5.07 -10.65
C LEU A 443 15.69 4.12 -10.06
N ASP A 444 16.78 3.83 -10.77
CA ASP A 444 17.97 3.12 -10.26
C ASP A 444 18.75 3.87 -9.18
N LYS A 445 18.50 5.18 -9.05
CA LYS A 445 19.01 6.01 -7.95
C LYS A 445 17.99 6.17 -6.82
N ALA A 446 16.74 5.76 -7.03
CA ALA A 446 15.73 5.75 -5.98
C ALA A 446 16.08 4.72 -4.90
N TYR A 447 15.40 4.81 -3.75
CA TYR A 447 15.66 3.90 -2.64
C TYR A 447 15.43 2.45 -3.04
N LEU A 448 16.34 1.58 -2.60
CA LEU A 448 16.09 0.15 -2.51
C LEU A 448 15.89 -0.18 -1.04
N SER A 449 14.72 -0.73 -0.68
CA SER A 449 14.48 -1.14 0.70
C SER A 449 15.55 -2.10 1.21
N PRO A 450 15.88 -2.08 2.52
CA PRO A 450 16.89 -2.98 3.08
C PRO A 450 16.52 -4.44 2.87
N ALA A 451 15.22 -4.77 2.86
CA ALA A 451 14.71 -6.09 2.54
C ALA A 451 15.03 -6.49 1.09
N VAL A 452 14.82 -5.60 0.12
CA VAL A 452 15.16 -5.85 -1.29
C VAL A 452 16.67 -5.94 -1.48
N LEU A 453 17.46 -5.04 -0.86
CA LEU A 453 18.93 -5.12 -0.89
C LEU A 453 19.44 -6.43 -0.30
N LEU A 454 18.92 -6.83 0.86
CA LEU A 454 19.27 -8.07 1.51
C LEU A 454 18.96 -9.28 0.61
N ARG A 455 17.76 -9.32 0.00
CA ARG A 455 17.39 -10.36 -0.98
C ARG A 455 18.35 -10.41 -2.17
N LYS A 456 18.77 -9.26 -2.70
CA LYS A 456 19.79 -9.19 -3.77
C LYS A 456 21.17 -9.68 -3.32
N LYS A 457 21.55 -9.45 -2.05
CA LYS A 457 22.84 -9.86 -1.51
C LYS A 457 22.92 -11.33 -1.11
N ILE A 458 21.82 -11.98 -0.73
CA ILE A 458 21.81 -13.40 -0.32
C ILE A 458 22.39 -14.34 -1.41
N PRO A 459 21.96 -14.28 -2.69
CA PRO A 459 22.55 -15.10 -3.75
C PRO A 459 24.04 -14.81 -3.96
N LEU A 460 24.46 -13.54 -3.85
CA LEU A 460 25.88 -13.15 -3.96
C LEU A 460 26.70 -13.74 -2.81
N MET A 461 26.17 -13.69 -1.59
CA MET A 461 26.77 -14.30 -0.41
C MET A 461 26.95 -15.81 -0.62
N HIS A 462 25.91 -16.52 -1.05
CA HIS A 462 26.00 -17.96 -1.32
C HIS A 462 27.07 -18.29 -2.37
N LYS A 463 27.08 -17.56 -3.49
CA LYS A 463 28.09 -17.76 -4.55
C LYS A 463 29.51 -17.49 -4.03
N SER A 464 29.69 -16.46 -3.21
CA SER A 464 30.97 -16.09 -2.64
C SER A 464 31.47 -17.13 -1.61
N ILE A 465 30.58 -17.62 -0.74
CA ILE A 465 30.87 -18.72 0.19
C ILE A 465 31.31 -19.98 -0.56
N GLN A 466 30.61 -20.34 -1.63
CA GLN A 466 30.96 -21.52 -2.44
C GLN A 466 32.36 -21.38 -3.06
N ALA A 467 32.66 -20.23 -3.66
CA ALA A 467 33.97 -19.95 -4.23
C ALA A 467 35.08 -19.94 -3.16
N PHE A 468 34.80 -19.39 -1.97
CA PHE A 468 35.73 -19.39 -0.84
C PHE A 468 36.03 -20.81 -0.33
N ALA A 469 35.02 -21.67 -0.22
CA ALA A 469 35.20 -23.06 0.15
C ALA A 469 36.04 -23.84 -0.89
N GLN A 470 35.77 -23.62 -2.19
CA GLN A 470 36.48 -24.28 -3.29
C GLN A 470 37.98 -23.94 -3.34
N ARG A 471 38.36 -22.74 -2.88
CA ARG A 471 39.77 -22.33 -2.77
C ARG A 471 40.43 -22.65 -1.42
N GLY A 472 39.82 -23.52 -0.62
CA GLY A 472 40.37 -23.95 0.68
C GLY A 472 40.21 -22.94 1.82
N GLY A 473 39.25 -22.01 1.69
CA GLY A 473 38.97 -21.00 2.71
C GLY A 473 38.52 -21.61 4.06
N ASN A 474 38.87 -20.94 5.16
CA ASN A 474 38.50 -21.38 6.51
C ASN A 474 37.01 -21.09 6.79
N MET A 475 36.19 -22.13 6.65
CA MET A 475 34.73 -22.04 6.81
C MET A 475 34.25 -21.77 8.24
N ARG A 476 35.11 -21.88 9.26
CA ARG A 476 34.69 -21.67 10.66
C ARG A 476 34.14 -20.27 10.90
N LYS A 477 34.82 -19.24 10.38
CA LYS A 477 34.40 -17.84 10.54
C LYS A 477 33.09 -17.55 9.79
N VAL A 478 32.91 -18.15 8.62
CA VAL A 478 31.68 -18.02 7.82
C VAL A 478 30.50 -18.68 8.56
N GLN A 479 30.69 -19.90 9.07
CA GLN A 479 29.65 -20.65 9.80
C GLN A 479 29.20 -19.93 11.08
N GLU A 480 30.13 -19.32 11.82
CA GLU A 480 29.81 -18.53 13.02
C GLU A 480 28.92 -17.32 12.73
N LYS A 481 29.09 -16.69 11.58
CA LYS A 481 28.22 -15.60 11.12
C LYS A 481 26.89 -16.14 10.63
N LEU A 482 26.89 -17.17 9.78
CA LEU A 482 25.66 -17.73 9.23
C LEU A 482 24.70 -18.27 10.30
N SER A 483 25.21 -18.77 11.43
CA SER A 483 24.35 -19.22 12.55
C SER A 483 23.52 -18.10 13.18
N GLN A 484 23.93 -16.84 13.03
CA GLN A 484 23.21 -15.67 13.53
C GLN A 484 22.22 -15.11 12.50
N PHE A 485 22.37 -15.48 11.22
CA PHE A 485 21.58 -14.89 10.14
C PHE A 485 20.09 -15.24 10.22
N GLU A 486 19.75 -16.53 10.36
CA GLU A 486 18.36 -16.97 10.43
C GLU A 486 17.59 -16.41 11.64
N PRO A 487 18.16 -16.37 12.87
CA PRO A 487 17.55 -15.67 14.00
C PRO A 487 17.23 -14.19 13.72
N LEU A 488 18.15 -13.45 13.07
CA LEU A 488 17.94 -12.04 12.75
C LEU A 488 16.76 -11.85 11.79
N LEU A 489 16.65 -12.70 10.76
CA LEU A 489 15.51 -12.68 9.83
C LEU A 489 14.18 -12.98 10.55
N LYS A 490 14.16 -13.99 11.43
CA LYS A 490 12.96 -14.34 12.21
C LYS A 490 12.52 -13.21 13.14
N GLN A 491 13.46 -12.42 13.64
CA GLN A 491 13.21 -11.26 14.50
C GLN A 491 12.88 -9.99 13.69
N GLY A 492 12.89 -10.04 12.36
CA GLY A 492 12.65 -8.87 11.50
C GLY A 492 13.80 -7.85 11.52
N LYS A 493 14.99 -8.23 11.99
CA LYS A 493 16.18 -7.37 12.11
C LYS A 493 16.95 -7.29 10.80
N ILE A 494 16.32 -6.71 9.78
CA ILE A 494 16.82 -6.70 8.40
C ILE A 494 18.16 -5.97 8.26
N ASP A 495 18.33 -4.84 8.95
CA ASP A 495 19.58 -4.06 8.89
C ASP A 495 20.77 -4.82 9.50
N GLU A 496 20.55 -5.51 10.62
CA GLU A 496 21.55 -6.37 11.27
C GLU A 496 21.88 -7.58 10.38
N ALA A 497 20.87 -8.20 9.78
CA ALA A 497 21.04 -9.31 8.85
C ALA A 497 21.83 -8.87 7.60
N MET A 498 21.58 -7.67 7.08
CA MET A 498 22.30 -7.09 5.95
C MET A 498 23.77 -6.80 6.30
N LYS A 499 24.04 -6.24 7.48
CA LYS A 499 25.42 -6.05 7.96
C LYS A 499 26.15 -7.39 8.05
N LEU A 500 25.47 -8.43 8.53
CA LEU A 500 26.05 -9.77 8.62
C LEU A 500 26.40 -10.34 7.23
N VAL A 501 25.52 -10.14 6.24
CA VAL A 501 25.79 -10.54 4.85
C VAL A 501 27.03 -9.82 4.31
N ASP A 502 27.17 -8.52 4.59
CA ASP A 502 28.35 -7.76 4.18
C ASP A 502 29.62 -8.27 4.85
N GLU A 503 29.59 -8.58 6.15
CA GLU A 503 30.71 -9.19 6.87
C GLU A 503 31.11 -10.56 6.28
N VAL A 504 30.13 -11.39 5.91
CA VAL A 504 30.41 -12.68 5.25
C VAL A 504 31.04 -12.45 3.88
N LEU A 505 30.50 -11.53 3.08
CA LEU A 505 31.05 -11.19 1.76
C LEU A 505 32.50 -10.68 1.85
N GLU A 506 32.85 -9.92 2.88
CA GLU A 506 34.25 -9.50 3.12
C GLU A 506 35.15 -10.67 3.51
N ILE A 507 34.68 -11.61 4.35
CA ILE A 507 35.45 -12.82 4.71
C ILE A 507 35.71 -13.70 3.48
N THR A 508 34.76 -13.74 2.54
CA THR A 508 34.78 -14.63 1.38
C THR A 508 35.28 -13.94 0.10
N LYS A 509 35.74 -12.69 0.17
CA LYS A 509 36.61 -12.10 -0.87
C LYS A 509 37.99 -12.75 -0.84
#